data_AF-A0A926TUD3-F1
#
_entry.id   AF-A0A926TUD3-F1
#
_cell.length_a   1.000
_cell.length_b   1.000
_cell.length_c   1.000
_cell.angle_alpha   90.00
_cell.angle_beta   90.00
_cell.angle_gamma   90.00
#
_symmetry.space_group_name_H-M   'P 1'
#
loop_
_entity.id
_entity.type
_entity.pdbx_description
1 polymer ?
#
loop_
_entity_poly.entity_id
_entity_poly.type
_entity_poly.pdbx_seq_one_letter_code
_entity_poly.pdbx_strand_id
1 'polypeptide(L)'
;MTSLQALNASLQAAGAQWVADATPLSKLTLAEKARRLGVVIDRAALAKAMAPRAQVETPKFEREVDWRNRNGNKVTPVKDQGECGSCTSFSAVGAVESIALIELGQVLNLSEADLHFCSSHGATCDGWWPDAAYESFRTRGVTDEANCPYTNAFNGSNPVCHVADDRAAHVVRITTSTALQSVVARKNWLTQVGPCVAAFHVFDDFFSYRSGVYQHVSGAEVGLHNVVIIGYSEAEQCWICKNSWGTGWGMQGFFKIAYGAAGIDTEFPFWTARGVKLPPPPPDNGIRYDGIWVPANDGRPIVWGWTFEHLQKKNGECYSQGYRLTHQQRYDIGGGQIRYDGIWTPGNDGRPIVWGYTFEDFQKKNGEFYGNGYRLTHQQRYDIGGGQIRYDGIWTPGNDGRPIVWGWTFEHLQNKNGECYSQGYRLMSQQRYKIN
;
A
#
# COMPACT_ATOMS: atom_id res chain seq x y z
N MET A 1 3.56 37.44 -0.51
CA MET A 1 2.90 36.38 0.28
C MET A 1 1.97 37.04 1.26
N THR A 2 0.69 36.67 1.25
CA THR A 2 -0.26 37.03 2.30
C THR A 2 0.19 36.36 3.59
N SER A 3 0.22 37.08 4.73
CA SER A 3 0.56 36.44 6.00
C SER A 3 -0.50 35.40 6.38
N LEU A 4 -0.12 34.37 7.14
CA LEU A 4 -1.06 33.34 7.59
C LEU A 4 -2.25 33.92 8.37
N GLN A 5 -2.01 35.00 9.12
CA GLN A 5 -3.06 35.75 9.82
C GLN A 5 -4.04 36.40 8.85
N ALA A 6 -3.55 37.06 7.80
CA ALA A 6 -4.40 37.66 6.77
C ALA A 6 -5.16 36.59 5.98
N LEU A 7 -4.55 35.44 5.69
CA LEU A 7 -5.25 34.32 5.06
C LEU A 7 -6.40 33.82 5.94
N ASN A 8 -6.16 33.52 7.21
CA ASN A 8 -7.21 33.05 8.12
C ASN A 8 -8.33 34.09 8.32
N ALA A 9 -8.02 35.39 8.32
CA ALA A 9 -9.03 36.45 8.32
C ALA A 9 -9.90 36.43 7.05
N SER A 10 -9.29 36.24 5.87
CA SER A 10 -10.02 36.08 4.60
C SER A 10 -10.89 34.82 4.59
N LEU A 11 -10.38 33.70 5.12
CA LEU A 11 -11.15 32.46 5.24
C LEU A 11 -12.38 32.65 6.13
N GLN A 12 -12.22 33.32 7.28
CA GLN A 12 -13.32 33.62 8.18
C GLN A 12 -14.36 34.54 7.52
N ALA A 13 -13.91 35.60 6.83
CA ALA A 13 -14.79 36.53 6.13
C ALA A 13 -15.57 35.86 4.99
N ALA A 14 -14.97 34.87 4.33
CA ALA A 14 -15.60 34.08 3.28
C ALA A 14 -16.51 32.94 3.80
N GLY A 15 -16.57 32.71 5.12
CA GLY A 15 -17.28 31.56 5.69
C GLY A 15 -16.70 30.21 5.28
N ALA A 16 -15.40 30.16 4.97
CA ALA A 16 -14.73 28.97 4.50
C ALA A 16 -14.77 27.85 5.56
N GLN A 17 -14.94 26.60 5.11
CA GLN A 17 -15.05 25.43 5.96
C GLN A 17 -13.71 24.73 6.22
N TRP A 18 -12.61 25.47 6.06
CA TRP A 18 -11.25 24.95 6.25
C TRP A 18 -10.35 25.97 6.96
N VAL A 19 -9.28 25.45 7.54
CA VAL A 19 -8.32 26.21 8.34
C VAL A 19 -6.95 26.14 7.68
N ALA A 20 -6.28 27.29 7.62
CA ALA A 20 -4.90 27.38 7.17
C ALA A 20 -3.92 27.39 8.36
N ASP A 21 -2.78 26.72 8.20
CA ASP A 21 -1.67 26.73 9.15
C ASP A 21 -0.31 26.74 8.42
N ALA A 22 0.77 27.01 9.14
CA ALA A 22 2.12 26.89 8.63
C ALA A 22 2.46 25.40 8.36
N THR A 23 2.50 25.03 7.09
CA THR A 23 2.93 23.70 6.63
C THR A 23 4.38 23.76 6.11
N PRO A 24 5.06 22.61 5.90
CA PRO A 24 6.34 22.59 5.21
C PRO A 24 6.30 23.26 3.82
N LEU A 25 5.15 23.18 3.14
CA LEU A 25 4.94 23.69 1.78
C LEU A 25 4.60 25.18 1.76
N SER A 26 3.90 25.68 2.79
CA SER A 26 3.52 27.10 2.90
C SER A 26 4.73 28.04 2.97
N LYS A 27 5.87 27.53 3.46
CA LYS A 27 7.13 28.26 3.64
C LYS A 27 7.96 28.39 2.36
N LEU A 28 7.59 27.66 1.31
CA LEU A 28 8.29 27.63 0.04
C LEU A 28 7.95 28.85 -0.81
N THR A 29 8.89 29.23 -1.68
CA THR A 29 8.66 30.19 -2.75
C THR A 29 7.65 29.66 -3.76
N LEU A 30 7.04 30.54 -4.56
CA LEU A 30 6.11 30.14 -5.63
C LEU A 30 6.79 29.23 -6.67
N ALA A 31 8.08 29.44 -6.97
CA ALA A 31 8.81 28.59 -7.89
C ALA A 31 9.01 27.17 -7.33
N GLU A 32 9.38 27.05 -6.05
CA GLU A 32 9.50 25.75 -5.37
C GLU A 32 8.15 25.02 -5.27
N LYS A 33 7.06 25.76 -5.02
CA LYS A 33 5.70 25.24 -5.04
C LYS A 33 5.34 24.71 -6.43
N ALA A 34 5.59 25.49 -7.47
CA ALA A 34 5.28 25.12 -8.86
C ALA A 34 6.02 23.86 -9.33
N ARG A 35 7.27 23.64 -8.89
CA ARG A 35 8.04 22.41 -9.22
C ARG A 35 7.36 21.11 -8.74
N ARG A 36 6.39 21.19 -7.83
CA ARG A 36 5.65 20.03 -7.30
C ARG A 36 4.36 19.75 -8.07
N LEU A 37 4.01 20.61 -9.03
CA LEU A 37 2.76 20.55 -9.80
C LEU A 37 3.07 20.01 -11.19
N GLY A 38 2.76 18.74 -11.42
CA GLY A 38 3.27 17.95 -12.54
C GLY A 38 2.19 17.39 -13.47
N VAL A 39 1.11 18.12 -13.68
CA VAL A 39 0.05 17.68 -14.60
C VAL A 39 0.13 18.47 -15.90
N VAL A 40 0.51 17.79 -16.97
CA VAL A 40 0.52 18.35 -18.33
C VAL A 40 -0.78 17.99 -19.03
N ILE A 41 -1.58 18.99 -19.39
CA ILE A 41 -2.89 18.78 -20.04
C ILE A 41 -2.71 18.28 -21.48
N ASP A 42 -3.25 17.09 -21.77
CA ASP A 42 -3.60 16.70 -23.13
C ASP A 42 -5.03 17.17 -23.43
N ARG A 43 -5.16 18.29 -24.16
CA ARG A 43 -6.46 18.91 -24.44
C ARG A 43 -7.38 18.03 -25.29
N ALA A 44 -6.81 17.26 -26.22
CA ALA A 44 -7.59 16.40 -27.09
C ALA A 44 -8.12 15.19 -26.32
N ALA A 45 -7.27 14.57 -25.50
CA ALA A 45 -7.67 13.50 -24.61
C ALA A 45 -8.70 13.97 -23.59
N LEU A 46 -8.49 15.15 -22.96
CA LEU A 46 -9.44 15.72 -22.01
C LEU A 46 -10.81 15.99 -22.65
N ALA A 47 -10.85 16.63 -23.82
CA ALA A 47 -12.10 16.89 -24.54
C ALA A 47 -12.85 15.60 -24.86
N LYS A 48 -12.14 14.56 -25.32
CA LYS A 48 -12.72 13.23 -25.56
C LYS A 48 -13.21 12.60 -24.26
N ALA A 49 -12.41 12.71 -23.19
CA ALA A 49 -12.70 12.12 -21.89
C ALA A 49 -13.83 12.83 -21.16
N MET A 50 -14.19 14.07 -21.51
CA MET A 50 -15.28 14.87 -20.93
C MET A 50 -16.48 15.07 -21.88
N ALA A 51 -16.45 14.46 -23.07
CA ALA A 51 -17.56 14.53 -24.02
C ALA A 51 -18.85 13.92 -23.43
N PRO A 52 -20.02 14.58 -23.60
CA PRO A 52 -21.28 14.10 -23.04
C PRO A 52 -21.61 12.66 -23.44
N ARG A 53 -22.03 11.85 -22.47
CA ARG A 53 -22.52 10.48 -22.71
C ARG A 53 -24.04 10.44 -22.71
N ALA A 54 -24.63 9.65 -23.60
CA ALA A 54 -26.08 9.49 -23.74
C ALA A 54 -26.73 8.74 -22.56
N GLN A 55 -25.96 7.99 -21.78
CA GLN A 55 -26.47 7.17 -20.70
C GLN A 55 -26.45 7.93 -19.37
N VAL A 56 -27.62 8.15 -18.78
CA VAL A 56 -27.76 8.65 -17.42
C VAL A 56 -27.46 7.51 -16.45
N GLU A 57 -26.48 7.70 -15.58
CA GLU A 57 -26.12 6.71 -14.58
C GLU A 57 -27.11 6.72 -13.42
N THR A 58 -27.54 5.52 -13.01
CA THR A 58 -28.39 5.38 -11.82
C THR A 58 -27.54 5.51 -10.54
N PRO A 59 -27.93 6.36 -9.57
CA PRO A 59 -27.28 6.42 -8.27
C PRO A 59 -27.36 5.08 -7.54
N LYS A 60 -26.19 4.51 -7.23
CA LYS A 60 -25.97 3.26 -6.47
C LYS A 60 -24.82 3.43 -5.49
N PHE A 61 -24.71 4.64 -4.93
CA PHE A 61 -23.62 5.06 -4.09
C PHE A 61 -24.09 5.30 -2.66
N GLU A 62 -23.21 5.12 -1.69
CA GLU A 62 -23.49 5.34 -0.27
C GLU A 62 -23.44 6.83 0.10
N ARG A 63 -23.87 7.20 1.30
CA ARG A 63 -23.78 8.61 1.77
C ARG A 63 -22.37 9.04 2.12
N GLU A 64 -21.52 8.10 2.49
CA GLU A 64 -20.14 8.38 2.87
C GLU A 64 -19.28 7.17 2.54
N VAL A 65 -18.11 7.44 1.98
CA VAL A 65 -17.11 6.42 1.66
C VAL A 65 -15.77 6.94 2.13
N ASP A 66 -15.07 6.15 2.93
CA ASP A 66 -13.65 6.35 3.23
C ASP A 66 -12.97 4.99 3.18
N TRP A 67 -12.14 4.76 2.15
CA TRP A 67 -11.46 3.48 1.95
C TRP A 67 -10.43 3.14 3.03
N ARG A 68 -10.13 4.05 3.94
CA ARG A 68 -9.34 3.74 5.15
C ARG A 68 -10.12 2.93 6.19
N ASN A 69 -11.46 2.98 6.12
CA ASN A 69 -12.38 2.41 7.11
C ASN A 69 -13.41 1.46 6.49
N ARG A 70 -13.14 0.90 5.29
CA ARG A 70 -14.05 -0.01 4.58
C ARG A 70 -13.57 -1.45 4.68
N ASN A 71 -13.95 -2.09 5.79
CA ASN A 71 -13.46 -3.43 6.13
C ASN A 71 -11.93 -3.45 6.19
N GLY A 72 -11.38 -2.63 7.09
CA GLY A 72 -9.95 -2.37 7.18
C GLY A 72 -9.47 -1.26 6.24
N ASN A 73 -8.19 -0.90 6.40
CA ASN A 73 -7.57 0.15 5.59
C ASN A 73 -7.18 -0.40 4.21
N LYS A 74 -7.77 0.16 3.15
CA LYS A 74 -7.48 -0.17 1.74
C LYS A 74 -6.63 0.89 1.04
N VAL A 75 -6.01 1.80 1.80
CA VAL A 75 -5.18 2.89 1.29
C VAL A 75 -3.77 2.77 1.86
N THR A 76 -2.76 2.72 0.98
CA THR A 76 -1.35 2.65 1.39
C THR A 76 -0.89 3.92 2.10
N PRO A 77 0.22 3.89 2.87
CA PRO A 77 0.77 5.06 3.54
C PRO A 77 1.02 6.26 2.60
N VAL A 78 0.95 7.48 3.13
CA VAL A 78 1.31 8.71 2.41
C VAL A 78 2.81 8.69 2.10
N LYS A 79 3.15 9.05 0.86
CA LYS A 79 4.54 9.24 0.39
C LYS A 79 4.82 10.72 0.10
N ASP A 80 6.05 11.04 -0.28
CA ASP A 80 6.50 12.40 -0.60
C ASP A 80 7.21 12.42 -1.96
N GLN A 81 6.70 13.22 -2.90
CA GLN A 81 7.28 13.41 -4.23
C GLN A 81 8.47 14.39 -4.25
N GLY A 82 8.79 15.01 -3.12
CA GLY A 82 9.90 15.96 -3.00
C GLY A 82 9.71 17.18 -3.89
N GLU A 83 10.77 17.60 -4.59
CA GLU A 83 10.81 18.80 -5.43
C GLU A 83 10.48 18.52 -6.92
N CYS A 84 9.82 17.40 -7.20
CA CYS A 84 9.61 16.93 -8.57
C CYS A 84 8.13 16.92 -8.94
N GLY A 85 7.77 17.33 -10.16
CA GLY A 85 6.42 17.31 -10.72
C GLY A 85 5.96 15.89 -11.07
N SER A 86 6.00 14.97 -10.13
CA SER A 86 5.72 13.54 -10.34
C SER A 86 4.41 13.07 -9.75
N CYS A 87 3.54 14.00 -9.32
CA CYS A 87 2.24 13.74 -8.71
C CYS A 87 1.34 12.77 -9.50
N THR A 88 1.39 12.82 -10.83
CA THR A 88 0.66 11.88 -11.69
C THR A 88 1.09 10.44 -11.43
N SER A 89 2.40 10.18 -11.28
CA SER A 89 2.91 8.85 -10.98
C SER A 89 2.54 8.40 -9.57
N PHE A 90 2.67 9.28 -8.57
CA PHE A 90 2.28 8.98 -7.18
C PHE A 90 0.79 8.66 -7.05
N SER A 91 -0.06 9.44 -7.71
CA SER A 91 -1.50 9.22 -7.67
C SER A 91 -1.91 7.94 -8.41
N ALA A 92 -1.35 7.67 -9.59
CA ALA A 92 -1.60 6.43 -10.33
C ALA A 92 -1.14 5.21 -9.52
N VAL A 93 0.09 5.23 -8.97
CA VAL A 93 0.61 4.16 -8.11
C VAL A 93 -0.28 3.96 -6.89
N GLY A 94 -0.60 5.01 -6.14
CA GLY A 94 -1.43 4.90 -4.93
C GLY A 94 -2.85 4.37 -5.21
N ALA A 95 -3.44 4.72 -6.36
CA ALA A 95 -4.71 4.15 -6.79
C ALA A 95 -4.58 2.65 -7.13
N VAL A 96 -3.57 2.25 -7.93
CA VAL A 96 -3.34 0.84 -8.29
C VAL A 96 -3.01 -0.02 -7.07
N GLU A 97 -2.20 0.45 -6.14
CA GLU A 97 -1.92 -0.24 -4.87
C GLU A 97 -3.20 -0.49 -4.06
N SER A 98 -4.09 0.51 -3.99
CA SER A 98 -5.38 0.38 -3.30
C SER A 98 -6.27 -0.67 -4.00
N ILE A 99 -6.31 -0.65 -5.33
CA ILE A 99 -7.06 -1.66 -6.11
C ILE A 99 -6.45 -3.06 -5.93
N ALA A 100 -5.13 -3.20 -5.87
CA ALA A 100 -4.48 -4.49 -5.60
C ALA A 100 -4.88 -5.06 -4.23
N LEU A 101 -4.98 -4.19 -3.23
CA LEU A 101 -5.42 -4.57 -1.89
C LEU A 101 -6.90 -4.96 -1.85
N ILE A 102 -7.74 -4.33 -2.68
CA ILE A 102 -9.17 -4.63 -2.78
C ILE A 102 -9.43 -5.91 -3.59
N GLU A 103 -8.81 -6.06 -4.77
CA GLU A 103 -9.05 -7.16 -5.69
C GLU A 103 -8.33 -8.45 -5.26
N LEU A 104 -7.13 -8.34 -4.68
CA LEU A 104 -6.22 -9.47 -4.45
C LEU A 104 -5.79 -9.62 -2.99
N GLY A 105 -6.16 -8.69 -2.11
CA GLY A 105 -5.66 -8.64 -0.74
C GLY A 105 -4.16 -8.37 -0.62
N GLN A 106 -3.50 -7.90 -1.70
CA GLN A 106 -2.06 -7.70 -1.74
C GLN A 106 -1.66 -6.28 -1.34
N VAL A 107 -0.80 -6.16 -0.34
CA VAL A 107 -0.17 -4.89 0.03
C VAL A 107 1.08 -4.70 -0.83
N LEU A 108 0.94 -3.90 -1.89
CA LEU A 108 2.04 -3.54 -2.78
C LEU A 108 2.72 -2.24 -2.32
N ASN A 109 4.00 -2.11 -2.65
CA ASN A 109 4.75 -0.85 -2.58
C ASN A 109 5.42 -0.64 -3.94
N LEU A 110 4.65 -0.10 -4.90
CA LEU A 110 5.10 0.08 -6.27
C LEU A 110 6.02 1.30 -6.39
N SER A 111 6.91 1.26 -7.38
CA SER A 111 7.87 2.32 -7.63
C SER A 111 7.26 3.46 -8.44
N GLU A 112 7.15 4.63 -7.84
CA GLU A 112 6.86 5.85 -8.57
C GLU A 112 7.99 6.22 -9.53
N ALA A 113 9.24 5.90 -9.21
CA ALA A 113 10.40 6.21 -10.06
C ALA A 113 10.41 5.39 -11.35
N ASP A 114 10.08 4.11 -11.30
CA ASP A 114 9.98 3.28 -12.50
C ASP A 114 8.85 3.79 -13.39
N LEU A 115 7.70 4.15 -12.82
CA LEU A 115 6.60 4.70 -13.59
C LEU A 115 6.94 6.08 -14.19
N HIS A 116 7.59 6.95 -13.43
CA HIS A 116 7.89 8.32 -13.86
C HIS A 116 9.12 8.39 -14.76
N PHE A 117 10.30 7.98 -14.28
CA PHE A 117 11.58 8.25 -14.94
C PHE A 117 11.99 7.18 -15.97
N CYS A 118 11.45 5.96 -15.85
CA CYS A 118 11.81 4.82 -16.72
C CYS A 118 10.77 4.49 -17.79
N SER A 119 9.75 5.34 -17.96
CA SER A 119 8.71 5.18 -18.96
C SER A 119 8.95 6.07 -20.19
N SER A 120 8.01 6.06 -21.14
CA SER A 120 8.01 6.98 -22.28
C SER A 120 7.92 8.46 -21.88
N HIS A 121 7.64 8.77 -20.62
CA HIS A 121 7.70 10.14 -20.10
C HIS A 121 9.12 10.72 -20.15
N GLY A 122 10.13 9.87 -19.90
CA GLY A 122 11.52 10.29 -19.72
C GLY A 122 11.85 10.68 -18.28
N ALA A 123 13.15 10.77 -17.99
CA ALA A 123 13.65 11.08 -16.65
C ALA A 123 13.66 12.59 -16.39
N THR A 124 12.46 13.20 -16.28
CA THR A 124 12.30 14.63 -15.98
C THR A 124 11.36 14.84 -14.79
N CYS A 125 11.16 16.10 -14.38
CA CYS A 125 10.21 16.50 -13.35
C CYS A 125 9.10 17.40 -13.91
N ASP A 126 8.91 17.40 -15.23
CA ASP A 126 7.96 18.29 -15.91
C ASP A 126 6.52 17.80 -15.82
N GLY A 127 6.35 16.54 -15.41
CA GLY A 127 5.04 15.95 -15.24
C GLY A 127 4.41 15.45 -16.53
N TRP A 128 3.29 14.76 -16.38
CA TRP A 128 2.63 14.07 -17.49
C TRP A 128 1.17 13.76 -17.21
N TRP A 129 0.48 13.33 -18.27
CA TRP A 129 -0.96 13.12 -18.26
C TRP A 129 -1.37 11.74 -17.71
N PRO A 130 -2.43 11.63 -16.87
CA PRO A 130 -2.84 10.36 -16.27
C PRO A 130 -3.12 9.22 -17.25
N ASP A 131 -3.67 9.50 -18.44
CA ASP A 131 -3.94 8.43 -19.43
C ASP A 131 -2.64 7.75 -19.89
N ALA A 132 -1.56 8.51 -20.07
CA ALA A 132 -0.25 7.97 -20.44
C ALA A 132 0.36 7.13 -19.30
N ALA A 133 0.19 7.57 -18.05
CA ALA A 133 0.65 6.82 -16.88
C ALA A 133 -0.08 5.47 -16.76
N TYR A 134 -1.42 5.46 -16.90
CA TYR A 134 -2.20 4.22 -16.88
C TYR A 134 -1.93 3.32 -18.09
N GLU A 135 -1.66 3.89 -19.27
CA GLU A 135 -1.24 3.11 -20.43
C GLU A 135 0.13 2.46 -20.21
N SER A 136 1.06 3.15 -19.54
CA SER A 136 2.34 2.57 -19.12
C SER A 136 2.12 1.40 -18.16
N PHE A 137 1.22 1.54 -17.17
CA PHE A 137 0.80 0.45 -16.29
C PHE A 137 0.24 -0.75 -17.06
N ARG A 138 -0.52 -0.52 -18.13
CA ARG A 138 -1.15 -1.59 -18.92
C ARG A 138 -0.14 -2.34 -19.80
N THR A 139 0.78 -1.62 -20.43
CA THR A 139 1.68 -2.17 -21.45
C THR A 139 3.04 -2.59 -20.86
N ARG A 140 3.79 -1.64 -20.31
CA ARG A 140 5.10 -1.84 -19.70
C ARG A 140 5.02 -2.42 -18.30
N GLY A 141 3.96 -2.04 -17.57
CA GLY A 141 3.76 -2.26 -16.15
C GLY A 141 4.76 -1.51 -15.28
N VAL A 142 4.65 -1.67 -13.96
CA VAL A 142 5.44 -0.94 -12.95
C VAL A 142 6.02 -1.93 -11.94
N THR A 143 7.31 -1.81 -11.67
CA THR A 143 8.05 -2.62 -10.68
C THR A 143 7.83 -2.12 -9.25
N ASP A 144 8.33 -2.84 -8.25
CA ASP A 144 8.25 -2.41 -6.85
C ASP A 144 9.33 -1.37 -6.48
N GLU A 145 9.08 -0.63 -5.39
CA GLU A 145 9.97 0.42 -4.87
C GLU A 145 11.36 -0.12 -4.49
N ALA A 146 11.50 -1.39 -4.13
CA ALA A 146 12.80 -1.97 -3.82
C ALA A 146 13.66 -2.16 -5.10
N ASN A 147 13.00 -2.48 -6.21
CA ASN A 147 13.63 -2.67 -7.51
C ASN A 147 13.99 -1.35 -8.22
N CYS A 148 13.26 -0.27 -7.94
CA CYS A 148 13.55 1.08 -8.44
C CYS A 148 13.23 2.15 -7.37
N PRO A 149 14.12 2.39 -6.40
CA PRO A 149 13.85 3.35 -5.32
C PRO A 149 13.70 4.79 -5.82
N TYR A 150 12.69 5.50 -5.32
CA TYR A 150 12.38 6.87 -5.76
C TYR A 150 13.53 7.85 -5.56
N THR A 151 14.23 7.74 -4.42
CA THR A 151 15.35 8.63 -4.08
C THR A 151 16.55 8.47 -5.00
N ASN A 152 16.73 7.29 -5.59
CA ASN A 152 17.87 7.03 -6.47
C ASN A 152 17.81 7.86 -7.74
N ALA A 153 16.63 8.32 -8.14
CA ALA A 153 16.47 9.19 -9.29
C ALA A 153 17.23 10.52 -9.16
N PHE A 154 17.54 10.97 -7.94
CA PHE A 154 18.10 12.30 -7.68
C PHE A 154 19.60 12.30 -7.32
N ASN A 155 20.36 11.29 -7.77
CA ASN A 155 21.80 11.17 -7.49
C ASN A 155 22.70 12.15 -8.30
N GLY A 156 22.14 13.17 -8.93
CA GLY A 156 22.84 14.17 -9.73
C GLY A 156 21.97 15.39 -10.05
N SER A 157 22.41 16.25 -10.96
CA SER A 157 21.70 17.50 -11.29
C SER A 157 20.37 17.29 -12.00
N ASN A 158 20.18 16.17 -12.69
CA ASN A 158 18.96 15.80 -13.40
C ASN A 158 18.45 14.44 -12.90
N PRO A 159 17.12 14.22 -12.91
CA PRO A 159 16.58 12.91 -12.62
C PRO A 159 17.08 11.86 -13.60
N VAL A 160 17.23 10.63 -13.10
CA VAL A 160 17.75 9.50 -13.87
C VAL A 160 16.95 8.25 -13.58
N CYS A 161 16.73 7.42 -14.61
CA CYS A 161 16.14 6.10 -14.44
C CYS A 161 17.20 5.14 -13.90
N HIS A 162 17.00 4.64 -12.68
CA HIS A 162 17.83 3.62 -12.05
C HIS A 162 16.95 2.45 -11.60
N VAL A 163 16.82 1.46 -12.47
CA VAL A 163 16.05 0.24 -12.21
C VAL A 163 16.98 -0.96 -12.24
N ALA A 164 16.73 -1.93 -11.36
CA ALA A 164 17.50 -3.16 -11.32
C ALA A 164 17.25 -4.05 -12.56
N ASP A 165 18.24 -4.89 -12.90
CA ASP A 165 18.25 -5.71 -14.11
C ASP A 165 17.10 -6.74 -14.16
N ASP A 166 16.59 -7.17 -13.01
CA ASP A 166 15.52 -8.17 -12.87
C ASP A 166 14.11 -7.57 -12.89
N ARG A 167 13.95 -6.28 -13.27
CA ARG A 167 12.67 -5.55 -13.36
C ARG A 167 11.50 -6.41 -13.85
N ALA A 168 11.70 -7.17 -14.93
CA ALA A 168 10.64 -7.95 -15.56
C ALA A 168 9.96 -8.97 -14.63
N ALA A 169 10.67 -9.48 -13.62
CA ALA A 169 10.15 -10.41 -12.62
C ALA A 169 9.30 -9.73 -11.52
N HIS A 170 9.29 -8.39 -11.48
CA HIS A 170 8.65 -7.59 -10.45
C HIS A 170 7.51 -6.71 -10.99
N VAL A 171 7.24 -6.77 -12.30
CA VAL A 171 6.25 -5.90 -12.95
C VAL A 171 4.82 -6.27 -12.60
N VAL A 172 4.09 -5.29 -12.04
CA VAL A 172 2.64 -5.29 -11.88
C VAL A 172 1.98 -4.53 -13.03
N ARG A 173 0.85 -5.05 -13.52
CA ARG A 173 0.04 -4.43 -14.58
C ARG A 173 -1.41 -4.25 -14.16
N ILE A 174 -2.15 -3.47 -14.95
CA ILE A 174 -3.61 -3.40 -14.87
C ILE A 174 -4.22 -3.87 -16.20
N THR A 175 -5.49 -4.28 -16.17
CA THR A 175 -6.19 -4.74 -17.37
C THR A 175 -6.93 -3.59 -18.05
N THR A 176 -7.59 -2.73 -17.28
CA THR A 176 -8.39 -1.62 -17.82
C THR A 176 -8.21 -0.36 -16.98
N SER A 177 -8.23 0.79 -17.65
CA SER A 177 -8.44 2.09 -17.05
C SER A 177 -9.65 2.77 -17.69
N THR A 178 -10.40 3.56 -16.92
CA THR A 178 -11.53 4.34 -17.43
C THR A 178 -11.53 5.74 -16.86
N ALA A 179 -12.07 6.70 -17.62
CA ALA A 179 -12.29 8.07 -17.19
C ALA A 179 -13.77 8.28 -16.85
N LEU A 180 -14.04 8.73 -15.62
CA LEU A 180 -15.37 8.99 -15.07
C LEU A 180 -15.67 10.49 -15.09
N GLN A 181 -16.75 10.87 -15.77
CA GLN A 181 -17.09 12.28 -16.02
C GLN A 181 -18.16 12.83 -15.09
N SER A 182 -19.09 11.98 -14.66
CA SER A 182 -20.26 12.41 -13.91
C SER A 182 -20.02 12.24 -12.41
N VAL A 183 -20.61 13.12 -11.59
CA VAL A 183 -20.57 12.97 -10.12
C VAL A 183 -21.16 11.62 -9.69
N VAL A 184 -22.22 11.16 -10.37
CA VAL A 184 -22.84 9.85 -10.10
C VAL A 184 -21.87 8.70 -10.42
N ALA A 185 -21.14 8.78 -11.53
CA ALA A 185 -20.14 7.79 -11.97
C ALA A 185 -19.07 7.63 -10.89
N ARG A 186 -18.54 8.77 -10.46
CA ARG A 186 -17.45 8.87 -9.49
C ARG A 186 -17.86 8.31 -8.14
N LYS A 187 -19.05 8.68 -7.64
CA LYS A 187 -19.57 8.15 -6.37
C LYS A 187 -19.91 6.66 -6.45
N ASN A 188 -20.50 6.20 -7.56
CA ASN A 188 -20.77 4.78 -7.80
C ASN A 188 -19.46 3.98 -7.78
N TRP A 189 -18.44 4.47 -8.47
CA TRP A 189 -17.12 3.85 -8.50
C TRP A 189 -16.49 3.77 -7.11
N LEU A 190 -16.42 4.89 -6.40
CA LEU A 190 -15.84 4.92 -5.06
C LEU A 190 -16.61 4.03 -4.08
N THR A 191 -17.93 3.89 -4.23
CA THR A 191 -18.74 2.97 -3.39
C THR A 191 -18.46 1.50 -3.69
N GLN A 192 -18.38 1.13 -4.97
CA GLN A 192 -18.44 -0.28 -5.36
C GLN A 192 -17.07 -0.88 -5.70
N VAL A 193 -16.08 -0.04 -5.96
CA VAL A 193 -14.84 -0.47 -6.62
C VAL A 193 -13.61 -0.05 -5.84
N GLY A 194 -13.34 1.25 -5.70
CA GLY A 194 -12.10 1.66 -5.03
C GLY A 194 -11.65 3.10 -5.30
N PRO A 195 -10.52 3.49 -4.70
CA PRO A 195 -9.88 4.77 -4.96
C PRO A 195 -9.56 5.01 -6.44
N CYS A 196 -9.51 6.28 -6.85
CA CYS A 196 -9.24 6.71 -8.23
C CYS A 196 -8.43 8.01 -8.24
N VAL A 197 -7.96 8.46 -9.40
CA VAL A 197 -7.12 9.66 -9.54
C VAL A 197 -7.96 10.83 -10.03
N ALA A 198 -7.73 12.02 -9.48
CA ALA A 198 -8.28 13.27 -9.98
C ALA A 198 -7.18 14.31 -10.19
N ALA A 199 -7.37 15.20 -11.17
CA ALA A 199 -6.59 16.43 -11.33
C ALA A 199 -7.40 17.61 -10.79
N PHE A 200 -6.72 18.65 -10.31
CA PHE A 200 -7.36 19.90 -9.89
C PHE A 200 -6.38 21.06 -9.93
N HIS A 201 -6.92 22.28 -9.96
CA HIS A 201 -6.14 23.50 -9.88
C HIS A 201 -5.64 23.74 -8.45
N VAL A 202 -4.34 23.99 -8.31
CA VAL A 202 -3.72 24.36 -7.04
C VAL A 202 -3.49 25.86 -7.02
N PHE A 203 -4.03 26.50 -5.99
CA PHE A 203 -3.87 27.92 -5.71
C PHE A 203 -2.90 28.13 -4.53
N ASP A 204 -2.33 29.33 -4.41
CA ASP A 204 -1.31 29.62 -3.38
C ASP A 204 -1.80 29.38 -1.93
N ASP A 205 -3.09 29.60 -1.66
CA ASP A 205 -3.70 29.35 -0.34
C ASP A 205 -3.72 27.86 0.04
N PHE A 206 -3.87 26.95 -0.93
CA PHE A 206 -3.91 25.50 -0.71
C PHE A 206 -2.64 24.94 -0.05
N PHE A 207 -1.47 25.53 -0.31
CA PHE A 207 -0.23 25.07 0.32
C PHE A 207 -0.26 25.23 1.85
N SER A 208 -1.11 26.10 2.37
CA SER A 208 -1.32 26.31 3.81
C SER A 208 -2.46 25.47 4.39
N TYR A 209 -3.11 24.61 3.61
CA TYR A 209 -4.21 23.76 4.08
C TYR A 209 -3.78 22.90 5.29
N ARG A 210 -4.57 22.94 6.36
CA ARG A 210 -4.40 22.12 7.56
C ARG A 210 -5.51 21.10 7.74
N SER A 211 -6.77 21.54 7.65
CA SER A 211 -7.95 20.70 7.92
C SER A 211 -9.24 21.34 7.43
N GLY A 212 -10.32 20.55 7.36
CA GLY A 212 -11.65 20.99 6.94
C GLY A 212 -11.89 20.73 5.44
N VAL A 213 -12.91 21.36 4.86
CA VAL A 213 -13.26 21.19 3.45
C VAL A 213 -12.71 22.37 2.65
N TYR A 214 -11.65 22.10 1.88
CA TYR A 214 -10.99 23.13 1.08
C TYR A 214 -11.92 23.66 -0.02
N GLN A 215 -11.95 24.98 -0.10
CA GLN A 215 -12.47 25.75 -1.22
C GLN A 215 -11.58 26.97 -1.37
N HIS A 216 -11.14 27.24 -2.59
CA HIS A 216 -10.26 28.37 -2.88
C HIS A 216 -10.92 29.69 -2.47
N VAL A 217 -10.16 30.55 -1.76
CA VAL A 217 -10.61 31.88 -1.33
C VAL A 217 -9.69 32.98 -1.85
N SER A 218 -8.37 32.73 -1.91
CA SER A 218 -7.42 33.77 -2.28
C SER A 218 -6.10 33.22 -2.81
N GLY A 219 -5.32 34.06 -3.51
CA GLY A 219 -4.04 33.67 -4.08
C GLY A 219 -4.16 33.27 -5.55
N ALA A 220 -3.07 33.40 -6.30
CA ALA A 220 -3.05 33.05 -7.70
C ALA A 220 -3.05 31.52 -7.88
N GLU A 221 -3.53 31.07 -9.03
CA GLU A 221 -3.30 29.71 -9.49
C GLU A 221 -1.79 29.50 -9.70
N VAL A 222 -1.28 28.37 -9.21
CA VAL A 222 0.15 28.01 -9.30
C VAL A 222 0.36 26.91 -10.34
N GLY A 223 -0.61 26.02 -10.52
CA GLY A 223 -0.57 24.95 -11.52
C GLY A 223 -1.55 23.83 -11.21
N LEU A 224 -1.39 22.70 -11.90
CA LEU A 224 -2.25 21.53 -11.78
C LEU A 224 -1.57 20.39 -11.03
N HIS A 225 -2.36 19.67 -10.23
CA HIS A 225 -1.87 18.58 -9.38
C HIS A 225 -2.78 17.36 -9.45
N ASN A 226 -2.20 16.17 -9.37
CA ASN A 226 -2.95 14.92 -9.27
C ASN A 226 -2.90 14.34 -7.87
N VAL A 227 -4.04 13.82 -7.42
CA VAL A 227 -4.22 13.20 -6.10
C VAL A 227 -5.04 11.92 -6.22
N VAL A 228 -5.00 11.08 -5.18
CA VAL A 228 -5.89 9.91 -5.09
C VAL A 228 -7.16 10.30 -4.33
N ILE A 229 -8.32 10.19 -4.97
CA ILE A 229 -9.62 10.25 -4.30
C ILE A 229 -9.87 8.90 -3.63
N ILE A 230 -9.90 8.91 -2.30
CA ILE A 230 -10.09 7.72 -1.47
C ILE A 230 -11.51 7.62 -0.89
N GLY A 231 -12.38 8.57 -1.22
CA GLY A 231 -13.68 8.67 -0.58
C GLY A 231 -14.41 9.97 -0.86
N TYR A 232 -15.57 10.10 -0.24
CA TYR A 232 -16.42 11.29 -0.31
C TYR A 232 -17.42 11.31 0.86
N SER A 233 -17.99 12.47 1.16
CA SER A 233 -19.04 12.65 2.17
C SER A 233 -20.17 13.53 1.65
N GLU A 234 -21.40 12.99 1.63
CA GLU A 234 -22.60 13.79 1.34
C GLU A 234 -22.94 14.76 2.47
N ALA A 235 -22.52 14.48 3.71
CA ALA A 235 -22.76 15.39 4.83
C ALA A 235 -21.88 16.65 4.71
N GLU A 236 -20.61 16.46 4.34
CA GLU A 236 -19.63 17.54 4.19
C GLU A 236 -19.54 18.11 2.77
N GLN A 237 -20.27 17.51 1.81
CA GLN A 237 -20.25 17.89 0.39
C GLN A 237 -18.84 17.92 -0.22
N CYS A 238 -18.04 16.88 0.06
CA CYS A 238 -16.62 16.87 -0.28
C CYS A 238 -16.10 15.54 -0.84
N TRP A 239 -15.02 15.62 -1.62
CA TRP A 239 -14.12 14.50 -1.91
C TRP A 239 -13.06 14.39 -0.82
N ILE A 240 -12.66 13.16 -0.48
CA ILE A 240 -11.58 12.86 0.47
C ILE A 240 -10.37 12.39 -0.33
N CYS A 241 -9.23 13.05 -0.14
CA CYS A 241 -8.07 12.92 -1.01
C CYS A 241 -6.81 12.54 -0.22
N LYS A 242 -6.00 11.63 -0.76
CA LYS A 242 -4.62 11.36 -0.36
C LYS A 242 -3.67 12.17 -1.24
N ASN A 243 -2.80 12.96 -0.60
CA ASN A 243 -1.78 13.77 -1.27
C ASN A 243 -0.42 13.06 -1.27
N SER A 244 0.57 13.65 -1.96
CA SER A 244 1.93 13.15 -2.14
C SER A 244 3.01 14.14 -1.66
N TRP A 245 2.70 14.94 -0.63
CA TRP A 245 3.61 15.94 -0.05
C TRP A 245 4.03 15.60 1.39
N GLY A 246 4.06 14.30 1.71
CA GLY A 246 4.40 13.80 3.04
C GLY A 246 3.31 13.99 4.10
N THR A 247 3.50 13.33 5.24
CA THR A 247 2.55 13.35 6.36
C THR A 247 2.55 14.64 7.16
N GLY A 248 3.56 15.51 6.96
CA GLY A 248 3.65 16.82 7.62
C GLY A 248 2.70 17.88 7.05
N TRP A 249 2.03 17.60 5.93
CA TRP A 249 1.10 18.51 5.27
C TRP A 249 -0.36 18.10 5.51
N GLY A 250 -1.28 19.06 5.63
CA GLY A 250 -2.71 18.81 5.78
C GLY A 250 -3.06 17.91 6.98
N MET A 251 -4.00 16.99 6.76
CA MET A 251 -4.49 16.04 7.75
C MET A 251 -3.67 14.75 7.68
N GLN A 252 -2.40 14.80 8.10
CA GLN A 252 -1.44 13.68 7.97
C GLN A 252 -1.23 13.23 6.51
N GLY A 253 -1.17 14.19 5.59
CA GLY A 253 -1.03 13.96 4.15
C GLY A 253 -2.35 13.79 3.39
N PHE A 254 -3.48 13.90 4.07
CA PHE A 254 -4.82 13.89 3.47
C PHE A 254 -5.44 15.27 3.48
N PHE A 255 -6.44 15.48 2.63
CA PHE A 255 -7.28 16.67 2.63
C PHE A 255 -8.70 16.35 2.17
N LYS A 256 -9.62 17.27 2.43
CA LYS A 256 -10.97 17.25 1.84
C LYS A 256 -11.12 18.47 0.95
N ILE A 257 -11.84 18.33 -0.15
CA ILE A 257 -12.12 19.41 -1.11
C ILE A 257 -13.59 19.37 -1.49
N ALA A 258 -14.24 20.54 -1.50
CA ALA A 258 -15.66 20.64 -1.82
C ALA A 258 -15.95 20.14 -3.25
N TYR A 259 -17.15 19.58 -3.46
CA TYR A 259 -17.63 19.29 -4.82
C TYR A 259 -17.64 20.56 -5.67
N GLY A 260 -17.23 20.46 -6.93
CA GLY A 260 -17.11 21.59 -7.85
C GLY A 260 -15.91 22.50 -7.63
N ALA A 261 -15.15 22.35 -6.54
CA ALA A 261 -14.04 23.24 -6.24
C ALA A 261 -12.81 22.94 -7.10
N ALA A 262 -12.13 24.01 -7.53
CA ALA A 262 -10.85 23.95 -8.24
C ALA A 262 -10.84 23.01 -9.47
N GLY A 263 -11.97 22.90 -10.18
CA GLY A 263 -12.10 22.09 -11.39
C GLY A 263 -12.11 20.57 -11.16
N ILE A 264 -11.99 20.09 -9.91
CA ILE A 264 -11.64 18.69 -9.62
C ILE A 264 -12.59 17.68 -10.25
N ASP A 265 -13.89 17.98 -10.25
CA ASP A 265 -14.96 17.13 -10.77
C ASP A 265 -15.85 17.85 -11.81
N THR A 266 -15.49 19.07 -12.19
CA THR A 266 -16.19 19.87 -13.21
C THR A 266 -15.40 19.97 -14.51
N GLU A 267 -14.08 20.10 -14.42
CA GLU A 267 -13.18 20.17 -15.58
C GLU A 267 -12.52 18.82 -15.88
N PHE A 268 -12.13 18.08 -14.84
CA PHE A 268 -11.35 16.87 -15.00
C PHE A 268 -12.17 15.59 -14.75
N PRO A 269 -11.93 14.51 -15.51
CA PRO A 269 -12.50 13.21 -15.18
C PRO A 269 -11.77 12.60 -13.97
N PHE A 270 -12.35 11.55 -13.37
CA PHE A 270 -11.60 10.68 -12.46
C PHE A 270 -11.08 9.47 -13.22
N TRP A 271 -9.78 9.21 -13.16
CA TRP A 271 -9.16 8.05 -13.79
C TRP A 271 -9.11 6.86 -12.86
N THR A 272 -9.49 5.71 -13.38
CA THR A 272 -9.61 4.48 -12.61
C THR A 272 -8.72 3.36 -13.13
N ALA A 273 -8.55 2.32 -12.31
CA ALA A 273 -7.85 1.09 -12.68
C ALA A 273 -8.59 -0.16 -12.18
N ARG A 274 -8.47 -1.27 -12.92
CA ARG A 274 -9.00 -2.61 -12.57
C ARG A 274 -8.13 -3.74 -13.10
N GLY A 275 -8.33 -4.91 -12.50
CA GLY A 275 -7.74 -6.16 -12.94
C GLY A 275 -6.24 -6.10 -12.78
N VAL A 276 -5.80 -5.81 -11.54
CA VAL A 276 -4.39 -5.84 -11.18
C VAL A 276 -3.83 -7.23 -11.46
N LYS A 277 -2.72 -7.28 -12.17
CA LYS A 277 -1.97 -8.50 -12.48
C LYS A 277 -0.62 -8.40 -11.79
N LEU A 278 -0.40 -9.29 -10.83
CA LEU A 278 0.90 -9.48 -10.19
C LEU A 278 1.91 -10.00 -11.24
N PRO A 279 3.22 -9.94 -10.93
CA PRO A 279 4.23 -10.50 -11.81
C PRO A 279 3.94 -11.98 -12.08
N PRO A 280 4.28 -12.48 -13.29
CA PRO A 280 4.06 -13.88 -13.59
C PRO A 280 4.81 -14.75 -12.57
N PRO A 281 4.20 -15.86 -12.12
CA PRO A 281 4.93 -16.80 -11.27
C PRO A 281 6.13 -17.36 -12.05
N PRO A 282 7.14 -17.89 -11.34
CA PRO A 282 8.20 -18.68 -11.98
C PRO A 282 7.60 -19.79 -12.86
N PRO A 283 8.33 -20.25 -13.91
CA PRO A 283 7.90 -21.41 -14.70
C PRO A 283 7.55 -22.60 -13.81
N ASP A 284 6.53 -23.39 -14.19
CA ASP A 284 6.18 -24.61 -13.44
C ASP A 284 7.40 -25.54 -13.43
N ASN A 285 7.96 -25.70 -12.23
CA ASN A 285 9.11 -26.54 -11.94
C ASN A 285 8.69 -27.84 -11.22
N GLY A 286 7.40 -28.17 -11.24
CA GLY A 286 6.85 -29.33 -10.55
C GLY A 286 6.56 -29.10 -9.06
N ILE A 287 6.87 -27.92 -8.50
CA ILE A 287 6.50 -27.58 -7.13
C ILE A 287 4.98 -27.43 -7.02
N ARG A 288 4.42 -27.93 -5.92
CA ARG A 288 2.98 -27.86 -5.60
C ARG A 288 2.81 -27.16 -4.25
N TYR A 289 1.73 -26.42 -4.11
CA TYR A 289 1.44 -25.59 -2.94
C TYR A 289 0.08 -25.96 -2.36
N ASP A 290 0.01 -26.10 -1.05
CA ASP A 290 -1.22 -26.30 -0.29
C ASP A 290 -1.55 -25.02 0.48
N GLY A 291 -2.83 -24.65 0.51
CA GLY A 291 -3.29 -23.43 1.17
C GLY A 291 -4.52 -23.67 2.03
N ILE A 292 -4.63 -22.91 3.12
CA ILE A 292 -5.81 -22.88 3.98
C ILE A 292 -6.25 -21.43 4.10
N TRP A 293 -7.52 -21.17 3.78
CA TRP A 293 -8.12 -19.84 3.87
C TRP A 293 -9.10 -19.79 5.02
N VAL A 294 -9.08 -18.66 5.74
CA VAL A 294 -10.04 -18.35 6.80
C VAL A 294 -10.81 -17.09 6.41
N PRO A 295 -12.09 -16.96 6.79
CA PRO A 295 -12.82 -15.70 6.60
C PRO A 295 -12.07 -14.56 7.27
N ALA A 296 -11.75 -13.52 6.50
CA ALA A 296 -11.10 -12.32 6.99
C ALA A 296 -11.47 -11.15 6.07
N ASN A 297 -11.41 -9.94 6.61
CA ASN A 297 -11.67 -8.71 5.87
C ASN A 297 -10.46 -7.76 5.91
N ASP A 298 -9.36 -8.16 6.55
CA ASP A 298 -8.12 -7.41 6.64
C ASP A 298 -7.30 -7.47 5.34
N GLY A 299 -6.41 -6.48 5.17
CA GLY A 299 -5.34 -6.56 4.17
C GLY A 299 -4.13 -7.20 4.81
N ARG A 300 -3.79 -8.44 4.45
CA ARG A 300 -2.62 -9.12 5.03
C ARG A 300 -1.42 -8.91 4.13
N PRO A 301 -0.31 -8.36 4.64
CA PRO A 301 0.95 -8.49 3.95
C PRO A 301 1.24 -9.98 3.74
N ILE A 302 1.53 -10.36 2.51
CA ILE A 302 2.01 -11.68 2.15
C ILE A 302 3.20 -11.50 1.23
N VAL A 303 4.26 -12.27 1.46
CA VAL A 303 5.39 -12.34 0.56
C VAL A 303 5.63 -13.78 0.15
N TRP A 304 6.12 -13.95 -1.07
CA TRP A 304 6.38 -15.24 -1.67
C TRP A 304 7.81 -15.23 -2.22
N GLY A 305 8.62 -16.21 -1.84
CA GLY A 305 9.91 -16.44 -2.47
C GLY A 305 10.97 -15.38 -2.17
N TRP A 306 10.96 -14.78 -0.99
CA TRP A 306 11.91 -13.73 -0.61
C TRP A 306 13.20 -14.28 0.01
N THR A 307 14.29 -13.53 -0.06
CA THR A 307 15.50 -13.83 0.72
C THR A 307 15.24 -13.58 2.21
N PHE A 308 16.07 -14.16 3.08
CA PHE A 308 15.94 -13.93 4.52
C PHE A 308 16.06 -12.45 4.90
N GLU A 309 17.01 -11.73 4.29
CA GLU A 309 17.21 -10.30 4.52
C GLU A 309 15.97 -9.48 4.17
N HIS A 310 15.38 -9.72 2.99
CA HIS A 310 14.15 -9.04 2.57
C HIS A 310 12.99 -9.37 3.51
N LEU A 311 12.86 -10.62 3.95
CA LEU A 311 11.83 -11.04 4.91
C LEU A 311 12.00 -10.31 6.25
N GLN A 312 13.23 -10.21 6.77
CA GLN A 312 13.50 -9.54 8.04
C GLN A 312 13.20 -8.04 7.96
N LYS A 313 13.62 -7.37 6.88
CA LYS A 313 13.30 -5.96 6.62
C LYS A 313 11.78 -5.76 6.57
N LYS A 314 11.07 -6.60 5.81
CA LYS A 314 9.60 -6.56 5.73
C LYS A 314 8.94 -6.75 7.07
N ASN A 315 9.47 -7.66 7.90
CA ASN A 315 8.94 -7.89 9.22
C ASN A 315 9.06 -6.64 10.12
N GLY A 316 10.16 -5.90 10.03
CA GLY A 316 10.31 -4.60 10.73
C GLY A 316 9.33 -3.55 10.23
N GLU A 317 9.16 -3.43 8.91
CA GLU A 317 8.18 -2.52 8.29
C GLU A 317 6.75 -2.87 8.74
N CYS A 318 6.35 -4.13 8.59
CA CYS A 318 5.05 -4.63 9.04
C CYS A 318 4.83 -4.39 10.54
N TYR A 319 5.87 -4.59 11.38
CA TYR A 319 5.78 -4.35 12.82
C TYR A 319 5.41 -2.90 13.13
N SER A 320 6.07 -1.95 12.46
CA SER A 320 5.79 -0.51 12.59
C SER A 320 4.39 -0.12 12.08
N GLN A 321 3.83 -0.91 11.17
CA GLN A 321 2.51 -0.70 10.57
C GLN A 321 1.37 -1.44 11.30
N GLY A 322 1.64 -2.04 12.46
CA GLY A 322 0.62 -2.75 13.24
C GLY A 322 0.29 -4.16 12.73
N TYR A 323 1.24 -4.80 12.05
CA TYR A 323 1.15 -6.19 11.59
C TYR A 323 2.15 -7.09 12.32
N ARG A 324 1.84 -8.37 12.44
CA ARG A 324 2.67 -9.38 13.09
C ARG A 324 2.77 -10.62 12.23
N LEU A 325 3.99 -11.13 12.07
CA LEU A 325 4.22 -12.37 11.34
C LEU A 325 3.51 -13.50 12.09
N THR A 326 2.73 -14.31 11.37
CA THR A 326 1.97 -15.43 11.94
C THR A 326 2.34 -16.76 11.32
N HIS A 327 2.84 -16.73 10.10
CA HIS A 327 3.29 -17.89 9.38
C HIS A 327 4.51 -17.51 8.55
N GLN A 328 5.48 -18.41 8.48
CA GLN A 328 6.59 -18.29 7.56
C GLN A 328 6.96 -19.68 7.02
N GLN A 329 7.44 -19.73 5.79
CA GLN A 329 7.85 -20.98 5.18
C GLN A 329 9.15 -20.80 4.41
N ARG A 330 10.23 -21.32 4.96
CA ARG A 330 11.51 -21.57 4.31
C ARG A 330 11.47 -22.78 3.37
N TYR A 331 12.03 -22.64 2.18
CA TYR A 331 12.27 -23.74 1.23
C TYR A 331 13.52 -23.49 0.38
N ASP A 332 14.09 -24.56 -0.17
CA ASP A 332 15.21 -24.49 -1.11
C ASP A 332 14.66 -24.62 -2.54
N ILE A 333 14.94 -23.66 -3.41
CA ILE A 333 14.54 -23.71 -4.83
C ILE A 333 15.58 -24.43 -5.71
N GLY A 334 16.63 -25.00 -5.10
CA GLY A 334 17.73 -25.69 -5.77
C GLY A 334 19.03 -24.87 -5.72
N GLY A 335 20.16 -25.58 -5.75
CA GLY A 335 21.49 -24.94 -5.73
C GLY A 335 21.82 -24.22 -4.42
N GLY A 336 21.15 -24.57 -3.30
CA GLY A 336 21.33 -23.90 -2.01
C GLY A 336 20.67 -22.54 -1.92
N GLN A 337 19.77 -22.21 -2.85
CA GLN A 337 19.06 -20.95 -2.87
C GLN A 337 17.84 -21.03 -1.96
N ILE A 338 18.00 -20.54 -0.73
CA ILE A 338 16.93 -20.52 0.24
C ILE A 338 15.99 -19.34 -0.01
N ARG A 339 14.70 -19.61 0.08
CA ARG A 339 13.60 -18.64 -0.04
C ARG A 339 12.61 -18.79 1.11
N TYR A 340 11.89 -17.70 1.39
CA TYR A 340 10.92 -17.60 2.46
C TYR A 340 9.61 -17.01 1.95
N ASP A 341 8.51 -17.64 2.32
CA ASP A 341 7.18 -17.04 2.30
C ASP A 341 6.85 -16.50 3.70
N GLY A 342 6.03 -15.46 3.76
CA GLY A 342 5.63 -14.84 5.03
C GLY A 342 4.20 -14.34 4.97
N ILE A 343 3.44 -14.56 6.04
CA ILE A 343 2.08 -14.06 6.20
C ILE A 343 2.02 -13.27 7.51
N TRP A 344 1.55 -12.03 7.42
CA TRP A 344 1.32 -11.18 8.58
C TRP A 344 -0.18 -10.93 8.78
N THR A 345 -0.60 -10.85 10.03
CA THR A 345 -1.96 -10.44 10.40
C THR A 345 -1.91 -9.13 11.19
N PRO A 346 -3.01 -8.35 11.22
CA PRO A 346 -3.12 -7.22 12.14
C PRO A 346 -2.82 -7.67 13.58
N GLY A 347 -2.04 -6.87 14.30
CA GLY A 347 -1.66 -7.16 15.67
C GLY A 347 -0.70 -6.11 16.23
N ASN A 348 -0.88 -5.77 17.50
CA ASN A 348 -0.03 -4.82 18.24
C ASN A 348 0.72 -5.48 19.40
N ASP A 349 0.69 -6.81 19.50
CA ASP A 349 1.34 -7.55 20.58
C ASP A 349 2.88 -7.62 20.42
N GLY A 350 3.63 -7.73 21.51
CA GLY A 350 5.09 -7.87 21.46
C GLY A 350 5.55 -9.29 21.11
N ARG A 351 4.81 -9.99 20.25
CA ARG A 351 4.91 -11.44 20.11
C ARG A 351 6.35 -11.88 19.72
N PRO A 352 6.98 -12.80 20.48
CA PRO A 352 8.34 -13.22 20.19
C PRO A 352 8.47 -13.99 18.89
N ILE A 353 9.60 -13.80 18.22
CA ILE A 353 10.02 -14.58 17.05
C ILE A 353 11.49 -14.95 17.26
N VAL A 354 11.83 -16.21 16.95
CA VAL A 354 13.22 -16.66 16.89
C VAL A 354 13.50 -17.28 15.53
N TRP A 355 14.75 -17.14 15.09
CA TRP A 355 15.21 -17.59 13.78
C TRP A 355 16.49 -18.40 13.93
N GLY A 356 16.57 -19.58 13.35
CA GLY A 356 17.80 -20.35 13.25
C GLY A 356 18.33 -20.88 14.58
N TYR A 357 17.47 -21.23 15.53
CA TYR A 357 17.89 -21.74 16.84
C TYR A 357 18.27 -23.22 16.77
N THR A 358 19.23 -23.65 17.60
CA THR A 358 19.44 -25.08 17.84
C THR A 358 18.22 -25.67 18.57
N PHE A 359 18.08 -27.00 18.60
CA PHE A 359 16.97 -27.63 19.32
C PHE A 359 16.95 -27.26 20.81
N GLU A 360 18.11 -27.30 21.46
CA GLU A 360 18.26 -27.01 22.89
C GLU A 360 17.90 -25.55 23.20
N ASP A 361 18.44 -24.60 22.42
CA ASP A 361 18.14 -23.19 22.59
C ASP A 361 16.64 -22.90 22.35
N PHE A 362 16.06 -23.55 21.35
CA PHE A 362 14.65 -23.39 21.00
C PHE A 362 13.73 -23.89 22.13
N GLN A 363 14.03 -25.05 22.72
CA GLN A 363 13.26 -25.58 23.85
C GLN A 363 13.39 -24.68 25.08
N LYS A 364 14.59 -24.17 25.37
CA LYS A 364 14.83 -23.23 26.47
C LYS A 364 14.02 -21.95 26.28
N LYS A 365 14.05 -21.35 25.09
CA LYS A 365 13.25 -20.15 24.79
C LYS A 365 11.75 -20.41 24.81
N ASN A 366 11.30 -21.57 24.35
CA ASN A 366 9.89 -21.94 24.46
C ASN A 366 9.44 -21.98 25.92
N GLY A 367 10.25 -22.52 26.84
CA GLY A 367 9.95 -22.51 28.28
C GLY A 367 9.89 -21.11 28.88
N GLU A 368 10.85 -20.24 28.53
CA GLU A 368 10.88 -18.84 28.95
C GLU A 368 9.63 -18.08 28.49
N PHE A 369 9.29 -18.18 27.20
CA PHE A 369 8.11 -17.54 26.64
C PHE A 369 6.80 -18.12 27.22
N TYR A 370 6.76 -19.43 27.47
CA TYR A 370 5.62 -20.06 28.14
C TYR A 370 5.35 -19.45 29.51
N GLY A 371 6.40 -19.28 30.32
CA GLY A 371 6.34 -18.61 31.63
C GLY A 371 5.90 -17.15 31.55
N ASN A 372 6.22 -16.47 30.45
CA ASN A 372 5.86 -15.08 30.19
C ASN A 372 4.49 -14.90 29.49
N GLY A 373 3.66 -15.95 29.44
CA GLY A 373 2.29 -15.84 28.89
C GLY A 373 2.21 -15.87 27.36
N TYR A 374 3.18 -16.51 26.70
CA TYR A 374 3.17 -16.74 25.26
C TYR A 374 3.04 -18.22 24.93
N ARG A 375 2.46 -18.53 23.77
CA ARG A 375 2.26 -19.90 23.26
C ARG A 375 2.78 -20.03 21.86
N LEU A 376 3.53 -21.09 21.60
CA LEU A 376 4.01 -21.40 20.26
C LEU A 376 2.81 -21.69 19.37
N THR A 377 2.72 -20.99 18.24
CA THR A 377 1.63 -21.16 17.25
C THR A 377 2.14 -21.53 15.88
N HIS A 378 3.40 -21.20 15.59
CA HIS A 378 4.04 -21.59 14.35
C HIS A 378 5.48 -21.98 14.64
N GLN A 379 5.91 -23.07 14.04
CA GLN A 379 7.26 -23.59 14.12
C GLN A 379 7.65 -24.04 12.73
N GLN A 380 8.87 -23.70 12.34
CA GLN A 380 9.52 -24.32 11.21
C GLN A 380 10.83 -24.95 11.62
N ARG A 381 11.09 -26.14 11.09
CA ARG A 381 12.36 -26.84 11.25
C ARG A 381 13.00 -27.03 9.89
N TYR A 382 14.32 -26.87 9.81
CA TYR A 382 15.07 -27.10 8.59
C TYR A 382 16.51 -27.54 8.85
N ASP A 383 17.13 -28.18 7.85
CA ASP A 383 18.55 -28.53 7.83
C ASP A 383 19.32 -27.44 7.08
N ILE A 384 20.44 -26.98 7.63
CA ILE A 384 21.37 -26.04 6.97
C ILE A 384 22.57 -26.74 6.33
N GLY A 385 22.57 -28.07 6.31
CA GLY A 385 23.66 -28.91 5.79
C GLY A 385 24.44 -29.58 6.92
N GLY A 386 25.01 -30.75 6.62
CA GLY A 386 25.81 -31.51 7.59
C GLY A 386 25.01 -32.03 8.79
N GLY A 387 23.68 -32.19 8.66
CA GLY A 387 22.79 -32.63 9.74
C GLY A 387 22.52 -31.56 10.79
N GLN A 388 22.87 -30.30 10.51
CA GLN A 388 22.65 -29.19 11.44
C GLN A 388 21.21 -28.72 11.36
N ILE A 389 20.38 -29.23 12.26
CA ILE A 389 18.97 -28.82 12.35
C ILE A 389 18.85 -27.48 13.05
N ARG A 390 17.97 -26.63 12.51
CA ARG A 390 17.61 -25.31 13.02
C ARG A 390 16.09 -25.16 13.12
N TYR A 391 15.67 -24.28 14.03
CA TYR A 391 14.29 -24.01 14.36
C TYR A 391 13.98 -22.51 14.33
N ASP A 392 12.89 -22.19 13.65
CA ASP A 392 12.22 -20.90 13.73
C ASP A 392 10.93 -21.07 14.53
N GLY A 393 10.53 -20.04 15.25
CA GLY A 393 9.32 -20.07 16.06
C GLY A 393 8.65 -18.72 16.10
N ILE A 394 7.33 -18.75 16.08
CA ILE A 394 6.47 -17.60 16.34
C ILE A 394 5.55 -17.99 17.49
N TRP A 395 5.55 -17.17 18.53
CA TRP A 395 4.64 -17.30 19.65
C TRP A 395 3.57 -16.21 19.57
N THR A 396 2.42 -16.43 20.21
CA THR A 396 1.39 -15.41 20.41
C THR A 396 1.04 -15.30 21.89
N PRO A 397 0.50 -14.16 22.36
CA PRO A 397 -0.06 -14.08 23.70
C PRO A 397 -1.08 -15.20 23.92
N GLY A 398 -1.00 -15.86 25.08
CA GLY A 398 -1.89 -16.96 25.43
C GLY A 398 -1.54 -17.56 26.78
N ASN A 399 -2.56 -17.90 27.55
CA ASN A 399 -2.43 -18.48 28.89
C ASN A 399 -2.97 -19.91 28.99
N ASP A 400 -3.34 -20.53 27.86
CA ASP A 400 -3.86 -21.89 27.86
C ASP A 400 -2.81 -22.93 28.25
N GLY A 401 -3.26 -24.10 28.73
CA GLY A 401 -2.38 -25.21 29.11
C GLY A 401 -1.91 -26.05 27.93
N ARG A 402 -1.88 -25.53 26.68
CA ARG A 402 -1.74 -26.37 25.49
C ARG A 402 -0.48 -27.25 25.57
N PRO A 403 -0.60 -28.58 25.36
CA PRO A 403 0.54 -29.48 25.43
C PRO A 403 1.41 -29.36 24.18
N ILE A 404 2.72 -29.49 24.35
CA ILE A 404 3.69 -29.55 23.27
C ILE A 404 4.58 -30.78 23.49
N VAL A 405 4.80 -31.56 22.42
CA VAL A 405 5.66 -32.75 22.42
C VAL A 405 6.74 -32.62 21.36
N TRP A 406 7.92 -33.17 21.61
CA TRP A 406 9.09 -33.01 20.75
C TRP A 406 9.72 -34.36 20.40
N GLY A 407 9.99 -34.60 19.12
CA GLY A 407 10.75 -35.78 18.66
C GLY A 407 10.08 -37.12 18.90
N TRP A 408 8.76 -37.12 19.02
CA TRP A 408 7.99 -38.35 19.17
C TRP A 408 7.84 -39.08 17.85
N THR A 409 7.71 -40.41 17.93
CA THR A 409 7.29 -41.24 16.80
C THR A 409 5.87 -40.90 16.39
N PHE A 410 5.48 -41.28 15.17
CA PHE A 410 4.11 -41.05 14.68
C PHE A 410 3.05 -41.71 15.59
N GLU A 411 3.31 -42.94 16.05
CA GLU A 411 2.43 -43.66 16.97
C GLU A 411 2.21 -42.91 18.29
N HIS A 412 3.29 -42.44 18.94
CA HIS A 412 3.17 -41.64 20.16
C HIS A 412 2.41 -40.33 19.92
N LEU A 413 2.63 -39.66 18.78
CA LEU A 413 1.90 -38.44 18.42
C LEU A 413 0.40 -38.71 18.20
N GLN A 414 0.04 -39.81 17.53
CA GLN A 414 -1.35 -40.22 17.32
C GLN A 414 -2.07 -40.50 18.63
N ASN A 415 -1.44 -41.27 19.53
CA ASN A 415 -2.00 -41.57 20.85
C ASN A 415 -2.21 -40.27 21.64
N LYS A 416 -1.23 -39.36 21.62
CA LYS A 416 -1.36 -38.05 22.29
C LYS A 416 -2.47 -37.19 21.73
N ASN A 417 -2.65 -37.20 20.40
CA ASN A 417 -3.73 -36.47 19.77
C ASN A 417 -5.11 -36.96 20.26
N GLY A 418 -5.27 -38.27 20.48
CA GLY A 418 -6.48 -38.84 21.09
C GLY A 418 -6.73 -38.34 22.52
N GLU A 419 -5.70 -38.37 23.38
CA GLU A 419 -5.79 -37.83 24.75
C GLU A 419 -6.17 -36.35 24.75
N CYS A 420 -5.46 -35.53 23.96
CA CYS A 420 -5.70 -34.09 23.85
C CYS A 420 -7.10 -33.79 23.30
N TYR A 421 -7.58 -34.57 22.32
CA TYR A 421 -8.92 -34.43 21.77
C TYR A 421 -10.00 -34.62 22.85
N SER A 422 -9.84 -35.63 23.72
CA SER A 422 -10.75 -35.90 24.85
C SER A 422 -10.80 -34.76 25.87
N GLN A 423 -9.74 -33.96 25.94
CA GLN A 423 -9.61 -32.79 26.81
C GLN A 423 -10.01 -31.47 26.10
N GLY A 424 -10.57 -31.54 24.89
CA GLY A 424 -11.05 -30.37 24.15
C GLY A 424 -10.00 -29.68 23.26
N TYR A 425 -8.76 -30.19 23.18
CA TYR A 425 -7.73 -29.63 22.31
C TYR A 425 -7.83 -30.15 20.86
N ARG A 426 -7.26 -29.42 19.91
CA ARG A 426 -7.11 -29.82 18.50
C ARG A 426 -5.67 -29.61 18.06
N LEU A 427 -5.12 -30.57 17.32
CA LEU A 427 -3.79 -30.44 16.72
C LEU A 427 -3.82 -29.32 15.68
N MET A 428 -3.00 -28.28 15.88
CA MET A 428 -2.93 -27.12 14.98
C MET A 428 -1.68 -27.10 14.09
N SER A 429 -0.65 -27.87 14.45
CA SER A 429 0.59 -27.94 13.69
C SER A 429 1.31 -29.26 13.99
N GLN A 430 1.95 -29.83 12.97
CA GLN A 430 2.85 -30.98 13.10
C GLN A 430 4.03 -30.81 12.15
N GLN A 431 5.20 -31.28 12.57
CA GLN A 431 6.42 -31.28 11.76
C GLN A 431 6.98 -32.70 11.70
N ARG A 432 7.33 -33.17 10.50
CA ARG A 432 7.93 -34.49 10.29
C ARG A 432 9.41 -34.35 9.99
N TYR A 433 10.21 -35.28 10.51
CA TYR A 433 11.62 -35.35 10.19
C TYR A 433 12.23 -36.74 10.37
N LYS A 434 13.44 -36.93 9.84
CA LYS A 434 14.32 -38.08 10.13
C LYS A 434 15.43 -37.65 11.08
N ILE A 435 15.77 -38.53 12.01
CA ILE A 435 16.98 -38.45 12.83
C ILE A 435 18.00 -39.31 12.09
N ASN A 436 19.14 -38.73 11.72
CA ASN A 436 20.25 -39.48 11.13
C ASN A 436 21.08 -40.14 12.22
#